data_AF-A0A5K0XAA4-F1
#
_entry.id   AF-A0A5K0XAA4-F1
#
_cell.length_a   1.000
_cell.length_b   1.000
_cell.length_c   1.000
_cell.angle_alpha   90.00
_cell.angle_beta   90.00
_cell.angle_gamma   90.00
#
_symmetry.space_group_name_H-M   'P 1'
#
loop_
_entity.id
_entity.type
_entity.pdbx_description
1 polymer ?
#
loop_
_entity_poly.entity_id
_entity_poly.type
_entity_poly.pdbx_seq_one_letter_code
_entity_poly.pdbx_strand_id
1 'polypeptide(L)' 'GKENSVDISPPKPRDICTIMYTSGTSGAPKGVVLTHETHAMQVKSIDIFMSQFEDK' A
#
# COMPACT_ATOMS: atom_id res chain seq x y z
N GLY A 1 17.09 0.73 20.82
CA GLY A 1 16.05 1.75 21.04
C GLY A 1 16.58 2.88 21.90
N LYS A 2 16.66 2.69 23.22
CA LYS A 2 17.10 3.74 24.16
C LYS A 2 18.61 4.03 24.15
N GLU A 3 19.44 3.01 23.92
CA GLU A 3 20.92 3.15 23.89
C GLU A 3 21.51 3.34 22.49
N ASN A 4 20.71 3.07 21.44
CA ASN A 4 21.08 3.28 20.04
C ASN A 4 19.90 3.98 19.39
N SER A 5 19.86 5.30 19.57
CA SER A 5 18.87 6.17 18.92
C SER A 5 19.33 6.41 17.49
N VAL A 6 18.41 6.20 16.54
CA VAL A 6 18.61 6.50 15.13
C VAL A 6 17.56 7.50 14.71
N ASP A 7 17.94 8.43 13.85
CA ASP A 7 16.99 9.38 13.28
C ASP A 7 15.92 8.63 12.48
N ILE A 8 14.68 9.10 12.62
CA ILE A 8 13.56 8.55 11.87
C ILE A 8 13.71 8.97 10.41
N SER A 9 13.88 7.98 9.53
CA SER A 9 13.85 8.17 8.08
C SER A 9 12.55 7.59 7.52
N PRO A 10 11.48 8.39 7.37
CA PRO A 10 10.22 7.89 6.82
C PRO A 10 10.37 7.48 5.35
N PRO A 11 9.58 6.51 4.86
CA PRO A 11 9.59 6.14 3.46
C PRO A 11 9.07 7.27 2.57
N LYS A 12 9.62 7.39 1.38
CA LYS A 12 9.10 8.28 0.33
C LYS A 12 7.84 7.66 -0.29
N PRO A 13 6.91 8.47 -0.81
CA PRO A 13 5.70 7.95 -1.45
C PRO A 13 5.96 6.93 -2.57
N ARG A 14 7.10 7.08 -3.29
CA ARG A 14 7.51 6.20 -4.39
C ARG A 14 8.31 4.98 -3.97
N ASP A 15 8.64 4.84 -2.68
CA ASP A 15 9.31 3.64 -2.19
C ASP A 15 8.35 2.45 -2.26
N ILE A 16 8.89 1.26 -2.52
CA ILE A 16 8.11 0.02 -2.57
C ILE A 16 7.57 -0.28 -1.17
N CYS A 17 6.26 -0.48 -1.08
CA CYS A 17 5.55 -0.78 0.16
C CYS A 17 5.18 -2.27 0.26
N THR A 18 4.79 -2.91 -0.85
CA THR A 18 4.30 -4.29 -0.83
C THR A 18 4.46 -4.97 -2.19
N ILE A 19 4.60 -6.29 -2.18
CA ILE A 19 4.48 -7.15 -3.37
C ILE A 19 3.34 -8.13 -3.13
N MET A 20 2.24 -7.97 -3.86
CA MET A 20 1.12 -8.92 -3.80
C MET A 20 1.27 -10.00 -4.86
N TYR A 21 1.37 -11.26 -4.45
CA TYR A 21 1.41 -12.39 -5.38
C TYR A 21 0.02 -12.84 -5.79
N THR A 22 -0.14 -13.14 -7.07
CA THR A 22 -1.38 -13.65 -7.66
C THR A 22 -1.10 -14.96 -8.39
N SER A 23 -2.10 -15.86 -8.46
CA SER A 23 -1.91 -17.23 -8.98
C SER A 23 -1.38 -17.31 -10.41
N GLY A 24 -1.64 -16.30 -11.26
CA GLY A 24 -1.15 -16.24 -12.64
C GLY A 24 -1.82 -17.28 -13.56
N THR A 25 -2.50 -16.84 -14.61
CA THR A 25 -3.18 -17.76 -15.56
C THR A 25 -2.22 -18.57 -16.44
N SER A 26 -0.96 -18.16 -16.53
CA SER A 26 0.07 -18.75 -17.40
C SER A 26 1.05 -19.67 -16.66
N GLY A 27 0.73 -20.11 -15.44
CA GLY A 27 1.58 -20.99 -14.63
C GLY A 27 2.05 -20.32 -13.34
N ALA A 28 3.29 -19.81 -13.32
CA ALA A 28 3.89 -19.30 -12.09
C ALA A 28 3.18 -18.03 -11.54
N PRO A 29 3.13 -17.85 -10.21
CA PRO A 29 2.58 -16.66 -9.59
C PRO A 29 3.26 -15.36 -10.04
N LYS A 30 2.48 -14.29 -10.22
CA LYS A 30 2.98 -12.96 -10.60
C LYS A 30 2.96 -12.03 -9.40
N GLY A 31 4.07 -11.32 -9.18
CA GLY A 31 4.20 -10.29 -8.15
C GLY A 31 3.75 -8.92 -8.66
N VAL A 32 2.79 -8.31 -7.97
CA VAL A 32 2.34 -6.94 -8.19
C VAL A 32 3.05 -6.03 -7.19
N VAL A 33 3.96 -5.19 -7.69
CA VAL A 33 4.73 -4.25 -6.86
C VAL A 33 3.90 -2.98 -6.65
N LEU A 34 3.72 -2.60 -5.39
CA LEU A 34 3.01 -1.39 -5.01
C LEU A 34 3.90 -0.45 -4.20
N THR A 35 3.79 0.84 -4.48
CA THR A 35 4.42 1.91 -3.72
C THR A 35 3.53 2.37 -2.57
N HIS A 36 4.09 3.13 -1.63
CA HIS A 36 3.32 3.75 -0.55
C HIS A 36 2.20 4.66 -1.08
N GLU A 37 2.47 5.46 -2.13
CA GLU A 37 1.46 6.36 -2.73
C GLU A 37 0.28 5.59 -3.32
N THR A 38 0.53 4.50 -4.04
CA THR A 38 -0.55 3.69 -4.65
C THR A 38 -1.38 3.02 -3.57
N HIS A 39 -0.75 2.49 -2.52
CA HIS A 39 -1.47 1.82 -1.44
C HIS A 39 -2.33 2.81 -0.63
N ALA A 40 -1.81 4.00 -0.32
CA ALA A 40 -2.57 5.05 0.35
C ALA A 40 -3.76 5.52 -0.49
N MET A 41 -3.58 5.69 -1.81
CA MET A 41 -4.66 6.06 -2.71
C MET A 41 -5.75 4.98 -2.75
N GLN A 42 -5.40 3.70 -2.71
CA GLN A 42 -6.38 2.61 -2.67
C GLN A 42 -7.28 2.72 -1.43
N VAL A 43 -6.69 2.91 -0.24
CA VAL A 43 -7.45 3.09 1.00
C VAL A 43 -8.35 4.32 0.91
N LYS A 44 -7.81 5.45 0.42
CA LYS A 44 -8.60 6.67 0.28
C LYS A 44 -9.73 6.55 -0.73
N SER A 45 -9.53 5.78 -1.79
CA SER A 45 -10.55 5.53 -2.80
C SER A 45 -11.73 4.75 -2.22
N ILE A 46 -11.47 3.78 -1.34
CA ILE A 46 -12.52 3.04 -0.64
C ILE A 46 -13.26 3.95 0.33
N ASP A 47 -12.54 4.77 1.09
CA ASP A 47 -13.13 5.77 2.00
C ASP A 47 -14.09 6.73 1.25
N ILE A 48 -13.64 7.30 0.12
CA ILE A 48 -14.47 8.16 -0.74
C ILE A 48 -15.66 7.40 -1.35
N PHE A 49 -15.48 6.13 -1.70
CA PHE A 49 -16.58 5.32 -2.21
C PHE A 49 -17.64 5.08 -1.13
N MET A 50 -17.22 4.76 0.10
CA MET A 50 -18.13 4.48 1.21
C MET A 50 -18.91 5.71 1.66
N SER A 51 -18.32 6.91 1.58
CA SER A 51 -19.01 8.15 1.96
C SER A 51 -20.26 8.43 1.11
N GLN A 52 -20.42 7.79 -0.06
CA GLN A 52 -21.63 7.91 -0.88
C GLN A 52 -22.86 7.23 -0.28
N PHE A 53 -22.66 6.40 0.75
CA PHE A 53 -23.72 5.63 1.41
C PHE A 53 -24.01 6.10 2.83
N GLU A 54 -23.29 7.11 3.35
CA GLU A 54 -23.48 7.61 4.72
C GLU A 54 -24.78 8.42 4.90
N ASP A 55 -25.31 9.00 3.83
CA ASP A 55 -26.56 9.79 3.83
C ASP A 55 -27.81 8.99 3.39
N LYS A 56 -27.76 7.65 3.40
CA LYS A 56 -28.92 6.75 3.15
C LYS A 56 -29.24 5.92 4.38
#